data_AF-A0A4P7ZRC3-F1
#
_entry.id   AF-A0A4P7ZRC3-F1
#
_cell.length_a   1.000
_cell.length_b   1.000
_cell.length_c   1.000
_cell.angle_alpha   90.00
_cell.angle_beta   90.00
_cell.angle_gamma   90.00
#
_symmetry.space_group_name_H-M   'P 1'
#
loop_
_entity.id
_entity.type
_entity.pdbx_description
1 polymer ?
#
loop_
_entity_poly.entity_id
_entity_poly.type
_entity_poly.pdbx_seq_one_letter_code
_entity_poly.pdbx_strand_id
1 'polypeptide(L)' 'MTDLARARLGRIDPHALAELLQLSPEQRVQLLQTLQSTPQALRADGTVPIEVGLGISTRLRAAG' A
#
# COMPACT_ATOMS: atom_id res chain seq x y z
N MET A 1 -15.86 -11.18 17.70
CA MET A 1 -14.38 -11.08 17.68
C MET A 1 -13.76 -11.21 16.27
N THR A 2 -14.56 -11.45 15.23
CA THR A 2 -14.08 -11.74 13.86
C THR A 2 -13.76 -10.49 13.02
N ASP A 3 -14.29 -9.32 13.39
CA ASP A 3 -14.12 -8.07 12.64
C ASP A 3 -12.73 -7.45 12.79
N LEU A 4 -12.16 -7.46 14.00
CA LEU A 4 -10.84 -6.86 14.26
C LEU A 4 -9.70 -7.63 13.58
N ALA A 5 -9.83 -8.96 13.48
CA ALA A 5 -8.88 -9.81 12.77
C ALA A 5 -8.98 -9.62 11.24
N ARG A 6 -10.19 -9.55 10.68
CA ARG A 6 -10.42 -9.27 9.25
C ARG A 6 -9.96 -7.85 8.88
N ALA A 7 -10.25 -6.89 9.74
CA ALA A 7 -9.78 -5.51 9.66
C ALA A 7 -8.25 -5.42 9.62
N ARG A 8 -7.54 -6.23 10.42
CA ARG A 8 -6.07 -6.29 10.42
C ARG A 8 -5.48 -7.11 9.26
N LEU A 9 -6.17 -8.15 8.79
CA LEU A 9 -5.74 -8.99 7.67
C LEU A 9 -5.72 -8.26 6.32
N GLY A 10 -6.50 -7.19 6.17
CA GLY A 10 -6.55 -6.40 4.94
C GLY A 10 -5.67 -5.14 4.95
N ARG A 11 -4.86 -4.90 5.99
CA ARG A 11 -4.08 -3.67 6.13
C ARG A 11 -2.61 -3.96 6.32
N ILE A 12 -1.77 -3.11 5.74
CA ILE A 12 -0.33 -3.27 5.79
C ILE A 12 0.34 -1.91 5.87
N ASP A 13 1.51 -1.88 6.49
CA ASP A 13 2.39 -0.72 6.41
C ASP A 13 2.87 -0.54 4.95
N PRO A 14 2.80 0.68 4.38
CA PRO A 14 3.23 0.94 3.00
C PRO A 14 4.68 0.53 2.68
N HIS A 15 5.60 0.66 3.65
CA HIS A 15 6.99 0.24 3.48
C HIS A 15 7.09 -1.29 3.48
N ALA A 16 6.42 -1.96 4.42
CA ALA A 16 6.36 -3.42 4.44
C ALA A 16 5.73 -3.99 3.16
N LEU A 17 4.70 -3.33 2.62
CA LEU A 17 4.12 -3.70 1.33
C LEU A 17 5.13 -3.55 0.18
N ALA A 18 5.88 -2.45 0.14
CA ALA A 18 6.90 -2.24 -0.90
C ALA A 18 8.01 -3.30 -0.84
N GLU A 19 8.38 -3.76 0.36
CA GLU A 19 9.33 -4.85 0.56
C GLU A 19 8.77 -6.20 0.14
N LEU A 20 7.54 -6.54 0.53
CA LEU A 20 6.86 -7.78 0.13
C LEU A 20 6.70 -7.87 -1.39
N LEU A 21 6.39 -6.75 -2.02
CA LEU A 21 6.27 -6.66 -3.47
C LEU A 21 7.62 -6.57 -4.16
N GLN A 22 8.74 -6.54 -3.44
CA GLN A 22 10.09 -6.41 -4.01
C GLN A 22 10.18 -5.23 -5.01
N LEU A 23 9.57 -4.10 -4.66
CA LEU A 23 9.60 -2.90 -5.51
C LEU A 23 11.01 -2.32 -5.56
N SER A 24 11.38 -1.79 -6.73
CA SER A 24 12.62 -1.02 -6.86
C SER A 24 12.59 0.23 -5.96
N PRO A 25 13.75 0.84 -5.65
CA PRO A 25 13.78 2.09 -4.89
C PRO A 25 12.90 3.19 -5.51
N GLU A 26 12.91 3.32 -6.83
CA GLU A 26 12.11 4.31 -7.56
C GLU A 26 10.61 4.01 -7.47
N GLN A 27 10.22 2.74 -7.65
CA GLN A 27 8.84 2.29 -7.53
C GLN A 27 8.31 2.46 -6.10
N ARG A 28 9.16 2.25 -5.09
CA ARG A 28 8.83 2.48 -3.68
C ARG A 28 8.56 3.95 -3.41
N VAL A 29 9.39 4.85 -3.94
CA VAL A 29 9.18 6.30 -3.83
C VAL A 29 7.86 6.69 -4.51
N GLN A 30 7.60 6.20 -5.71
CA GLN A 30 6.35 6.47 -6.43
C GLN A 30 5.12 5.91 -5.70
N LEU A 31 5.20 4.72 -5.10
CA LEU A 31 4.14 4.15 -4.28
C LEU A 31 3.82 5.06 -3.08
N LEU A 32 4.83 5.45 -2.32
CA LEU A 32 4.66 6.29 -1.14
C LEU A 32 4.13 7.68 -1.50
N GLN A 33 4.63 8.30 -2.58
CA GLN A 33 4.12 9.57 -3.09
C GLN A 33 2.66 9.47 -3.52
N THR A 34 2.30 8.38 -4.20
CA THR A 34 0.91 8.13 -4.65
C THR A 34 -0.02 7.96 -3.45
N LEU A 35 0.43 7.25 -2.41
CA LEU A 35 -0.34 7.05 -1.18
C LEU A 35 -0.52 8.35 -0.40
N GLN A 36 0.53 9.17 -0.28
CA GLN A 36 0.45 10.50 0.35
C GLN A 36 -0.47 11.46 -0.42
N SER A 37 -0.47 11.38 -1.76
CA SER A 37 -1.33 12.18 -2.63
C SER A 37 -2.78 11.68 -2.68
N THR A 38 -3.04 10.49 -2.11
CA THR A 38 -4.36 9.86 -2.06
C THR A 38 -4.81 9.74 -0.60
N PRO A 39 -5.36 10.81 0.01
CA PRO A 39 -5.71 10.81 1.44
C PRO A 39 -6.73 9.74 1.84
N GLN A 40 -7.51 9.23 0.88
CA GLN A 40 -8.44 8.11 1.08
C GLN A 40 -7.78 6.71 1.08
N ALA A 41 -6.52 6.60 0.61
CA ALA A 41 -5.76 5.36 0.58
C ALA A 41 -5.07 5.07 1.92
N LEU A 42 -4.63 6.12 2.62
CA LEU A 42 -4.01 6.01 3.94
C LEU A 42 -5.07 6.08 5.03
N ARG A 43 -5.00 5.14 5.98
CA ARG A 43 -5.81 5.18 7.19
C ARG A 43 -5.14 6.09 8.22
N ALA A 44 -5.90 6.50 9.23
CA ALA A 44 -5.42 7.37 10.31
C ALA A 44 -4.25 6.76 11.12
N ASP A 45 -4.08 5.43 11.06
CA ASP A 45 -2.99 4.69 11.70
C ASP A 45 -1.73 4.56 10.80
N GLY A 46 -1.72 5.18 9.62
CA GLY A 46 -0.61 5.11 8.67
C GLY A 46 -0.58 3.84 7.82
N THR A 47 -1.54 2.93 8.00
CA THR A 47 -1.63 1.70 7.18
C THR A 47 -2.43 1.92 5.90
N VAL A 48 -2.13 1.12 4.88
CA VAL A 48 -2.87 1.08 3.61
C VAL A 48 -3.63 -0.24 3.51
N PRO A 49 -4.87 -0.26 2.98
CA PRO A 49 -5.51 -1.50 2.59
C PRO A 49 -4.68 -2.23 1.52
N ILE A 50 -4.46 -3.53 1.68
CA ILE A 50 -3.60 -4.33 0.81
C ILE A 50 -4.08 -4.22 -0.64
N GLU A 51 -5.39 -4.26 -0.88
CA GLU A 51 -5.99 -4.13 -2.22
C GLU A 51 -5.66 -2.79 -2.90
N VAL A 52 -5.61 -1.69 -2.13
CA VAL A 52 -5.26 -0.36 -2.65
C VAL A 52 -3.78 -0.32 -3.00
N GLY A 53 -2.94 -0.81 -2.10
CA GLY A 53 -1.50 -0.88 -2.31
C GLY A 53 -1.12 -1.78 -3.50
N LEU A 54 -1.76 -2.94 -3.63
CA LEU A 54 -1.63 -3.82 -4.80
C LEU A 54 -2.05 -3.10 -6.08
N GLY A 55 -3.23 -2.47 -6.11
CA GLY A 55 -3.72 -1.76 -7.29
C GLY A 55 -2.85 -0.58 -7.73
N ILE A 56 -2.17 0.10 -6.80
CA ILE A 56 -1.16 1.11 -7.13
C ILE A 56 0.09 0.44 -7.69
N SER A 57 0.60 -0.60 -7.02
CA SER A 57 1.82 -1.29 -7.46
C SER A 57 1.71 -1.90 -8.86
N THR A 58 0.55 -2.46 -9.23
CA THR A 58 0.29 -2.99 -10.58
C THR A 58 0.36 -1.90 -11.63
N ARG A 59 -0.16 -0.70 -11.34
CA ARG A 59 -0.08 0.45 -12.24
C ARG A 59 1.34 0.96 -12.39
N LEU A 60 2.11 1.02 -11.30
CA LEU A 60 3.52 1.41 -11.34
C LEU A 60 4.36 0.44 -12.17
N ARG A 61 4.08 -0.87 -12.09
CA ARG A 61 4.74 -1.89 -12.91
C ARG A 61 4.35 -1.86 -14.38
N ALA A 62 3.14 -1.40 -14.70
CA ALA A 62 2.67 -1.27 -16.08
C ALA A 62 3.15 0.03 -16.76
N ALA A 63 3.62 1.01 -16.00
CA ALA A 63 4.04 2.32 -16.49
C ALA A 63 5.56 2.44 -16.75
N GLY A 64 6.35 1.41 -16.43
CA GLY A 64 7.79 1.32 -16.67
C GLY A 64 8.14 0.07 -17.45
#